data_AF-A0A2N3YL28-F1
#
_entry.id   AF-A0A2N3YL28-F1
#
_cell.length_a   1.000
_cell.length_b   1.000
_cell.length_c   1.000
_cell.angle_alpha   90.00
_cell.angle_beta   90.00
_cell.angle_gamma   90.00
#
_symmetry.space_group_name_H-M   'P 1'
#
loop_
_entity.id
_entity.type
_entity.pdbx_description
1 polymer ?
#
loop_
_entity_poly.entity_id
_entity_poly.type
_entity_poly.pdbx_seq_one_letter_code
_entity_poly.pdbx_strand_id
1 'polypeptide(L)'
;MTILIDPPRFEAHGRRWSHLVSDSDLEELHAFARGCGIPPRGFEGDHYDVPEERYAAVVAAGARPTDGRELLRALVASGLRMQKRRGDRGVARVRDVRLADGVVVDVDLIVSDREADAARVFAALVFVHDASNDLAVVHSVWRDEWGAPGGGREEGETVRENAVREVHEETGLVLEGEALRPLGYERFRGVEGSGPWACGRDLLQLYGAGVTGRRPPLTTTHDDSSDRRWVTPAELERLCGHTFWWPLAAAVLSPRGG
;
A
#
# COMPACT_ATOMS: atom_id res chain seq x y z
N MET A 1 2.97 8.09 -24.74
CA MET A 1 3.67 8.52 -23.52
C MET A 1 3.60 10.02 -23.48
N THR A 2 2.65 10.50 -22.68
CA THR A 2 2.29 11.90 -22.57
C THR A 2 1.84 12.17 -21.15
N ILE A 3 2.42 13.22 -20.54
CA ILE A 3 1.88 13.79 -19.31
C ILE A 3 0.71 14.70 -19.67
N LEU A 4 -0.46 14.43 -19.12
CA LEU A 4 -1.72 15.16 -19.38
C LEU A 4 -2.12 15.93 -18.13
N ILE A 5 -2.60 17.17 -18.31
CA ILE A 5 -3.15 17.99 -17.22
C ILE A 5 -4.50 18.57 -17.63
N ASP A 6 -5.50 18.51 -16.76
CA ASP A 6 -6.80 19.17 -16.98
C ASP A 6 -6.82 20.62 -16.47
N PRO A 7 -7.71 21.50 -17.00
CA PRO A 7 -7.84 22.85 -16.48
C PRO A 7 -8.27 22.84 -15.00
N PRO A 8 -7.82 23.80 -14.18
CA PRO A 8 -8.13 23.82 -12.75
C PRO A 8 -9.62 24.11 -12.54
N ARG A 9 -10.39 23.05 -12.30
CA ARG A 9 -11.86 23.08 -12.20
C ARG A 9 -12.38 22.48 -10.90
N PHE A 10 -11.60 21.61 -10.25
CA PHE A 10 -12.02 20.96 -9.01
C PHE A 10 -11.83 21.90 -7.82
N GLU A 11 -12.88 22.21 -7.07
CA GLU A 11 -12.81 23.10 -5.90
C GLU A 11 -12.63 22.30 -4.59
N ALA A 12 -11.52 22.54 -3.90
CA ALA A 12 -11.25 21.97 -2.58
C ALA A 12 -10.34 22.90 -1.77
N HIS A 13 -10.56 22.97 -0.45
CA HIS A 13 -9.74 23.77 0.47
C HIS A 13 -9.61 25.26 0.06
N GLY A 14 -10.66 25.83 -0.55
CA GLY A 14 -10.66 27.23 -1.02
C GLY A 14 -9.78 27.49 -2.24
N ARG A 15 -9.41 26.44 -2.99
CA ARG A 15 -8.57 26.53 -4.19
C ARG A 15 -9.16 25.67 -5.32
N ARG A 16 -8.77 25.98 -6.55
CA ARG A 16 -9.02 25.12 -7.70
C ARG A 16 -7.82 24.22 -7.97
N TRP A 17 -8.11 23.00 -8.41
CA TRP A 17 -7.12 21.96 -8.64
C TRP A 17 -7.30 21.36 -10.03
N SER A 18 -6.15 20.97 -10.57
CA SER A 18 -5.98 20.18 -11.78
C SER A 18 -5.49 18.78 -11.41
N HIS A 19 -5.80 17.79 -12.23
CA HIS A 19 -5.27 16.44 -12.18
C HIS A 19 -4.18 16.30 -13.24
N LEU A 20 -3.04 15.78 -12.82
CA LEU A 20 -1.89 15.47 -13.67
C LEU A 20 -1.69 13.96 -13.74
N VAL A 21 -1.70 13.38 -14.93
CA VAL A 21 -1.57 11.93 -15.17
C VAL A 21 -0.52 11.62 -16.23
N SER A 22 -0.04 10.38 -16.26
CA SER A 22 0.57 9.80 -17.46
C SER A 22 -0.44 8.91 -18.18
N ASP A 23 -0.34 8.85 -19.51
CA ASP A 23 -1.11 7.93 -20.35
C ASP A 23 -0.49 6.53 -20.47
N SER A 24 0.65 6.26 -19.80
CA SER A 24 1.31 4.95 -19.90
C SER A 24 2.14 4.53 -18.69
N ASP A 25 2.72 5.45 -17.92
CA ASP A 25 3.72 5.09 -16.88
C ASP A 25 3.69 6.02 -15.64
N LEU A 26 3.60 5.41 -14.45
CA LEU A 26 3.65 6.14 -13.18
C LEU A 26 5.07 6.62 -12.83
N GLU A 27 6.13 5.91 -13.23
CA GLU A 27 7.50 6.35 -12.95
C GLU A 27 7.82 7.67 -13.64
N GLU A 28 7.41 7.81 -14.90
CA GLU A 28 7.48 9.07 -15.64
C GLU A 28 6.65 10.16 -14.96
N LEU A 29 5.43 9.86 -14.54
CA LEU A 29 4.59 10.83 -13.84
C LEU A 29 5.28 11.33 -12.56
N HIS A 30 5.88 10.42 -11.77
CA HIS A 30 6.64 10.78 -10.58
C HIS A 30 7.89 11.60 -10.91
N ALA A 31 8.62 11.26 -11.97
CA ALA A 31 9.80 12.00 -12.41
C ALA A 31 9.45 13.41 -12.87
N PHE A 32 8.40 13.56 -13.67
CA PHE A 32 7.87 14.83 -14.14
C PHE A 32 7.39 15.70 -12.98
N ALA A 33 6.61 15.12 -12.06
CA ALA A 33 6.14 15.80 -10.86
C ALA A 33 7.30 16.30 -9.99
N ARG A 34 8.35 15.48 -9.76
CA ARG A 34 9.57 15.92 -9.05
C ARG A 34 10.27 17.06 -9.78
N GLY A 35 10.41 17.00 -11.10
CA GLY A 35 11.01 18.07 -11.91
C GLY A 35 10.25 19.39 -11.81
N CYS A 36 8.93 19.35 -11.63
CA CYS A 36 8.08 20.52 -11.42
C CYS A 36 7.97 20.97 -9.95
N GLY A 37 8.71 20.33 -9.02
CA GLY A 37 8.62 20.62 -7.59
C GLY A 37 7.26 20.25 -6.97
N ILE A 38 6.53 19.31 -7.58
CA ILE A 38 5.29 18.76 -7.02
C ILE A 38 5.63 17.81 -5.89
N PRO A 39 5.14 18.04 -4.66
CA PRO A 39 5.51 17.21 -3.53
C PRO A 39 4.89 15.81 -3.69
N PRO A 40 5.60 14.73 -3.32
CA PRO A 40 5.09 13.35 -3.43
C PRO A 40 3.74 13.13 -2.73
N ARG A 41 3.48 13.87 -1.64
CA ARG A 41 2.20 13.81 -0.91
C ARG A 41 0.97 14.24 -1.71
N GLY A 42 1.16 14.88 -2.87
CA GLY A 42 0.07 15.22 -3.78
C GLY A 42 -0.32 14.10 -4.73
N PHE A 43 0.35 12.94 -4.66
CA PHE A 43 0.01 11.76 -5.43
C PHE A 43 -1.14 10.99 -4.78
N GLU A 44 -2.16 10.65 -5.57
CA GLU A 44 -3.39 10.00 -5.11
C GLU A 44 -3.59 8.59 -5.69
N GLY A 45 -2.49 7.94 -6.09
CA GLY A 45 -2.44 6.54 -6.54
C GLY A 45 -2.33 6.37 -8.05
N ASP A 46 -2.85 7.32 -8.82
CA ASP A 46 -2.80 7.31 -10.29
C ASP A 46 -2.69 8.70 -10.94
N HIS A 47 -2.71 9.76 -10.13
CA HIS A 47 -2.58 11.15 -10.56
C HIS A 47 -1.94 12.00 -9.45
N TYR A 48 -1.48 13.19 -9.83
CA TYR A 48 -1.15 14.26 -8.89
C TYR A 48 -2.23 15.34 -8.91
N ASP A 49 -2.58 15.83 -7.72
CA ASP A 49 -3.35 17.06 -7.56
C ASP A 49 -2.41 18.27 -7.66
N VAL A 50 -2.70 19.15 -8.61
CA VAL A 50 -1.91 20.35 -8.91
C VAL A 50 -2.77 21.59 -8.62
N PRO A 51 -2.34 22.47 -7.69
CA PRO A 51 -3.11 23.66 -7.40
C PRO A 51 -3.03 24.66 -8.58
N GLU A 52 -4.08 25.44 -8.78
CA GLU A 52 -4.23 26.36 -9.92
C GLU A 52 -3.00 27.24 -10.16
N GLU A 53 -2.38 27.78 -9.11
CA GLU A 53 -1.20 28.64 -9.21
C GLU A 53 0.00 27.97 -9.89
N ARG A 54 0.03 26.64 -9.94
CA ARG A 54 1.09 25.86 -10.59
C ARG A 54 0.75 25.37 -11.99
N TYR A 55 -0.50 25.51 -12.43
CA TYR A 55 -0.96 24.99 -13.72
C TYR A 55 -0.08 25.50 -14.88
N ALA A 56 0.15 26.81 -14.96
CA ALA A 56 0.96 27.41 -16.03
C ALA A 56 2.40 26.89 -16.05
N ALA A 57 3.02 26.69 -14.87
CA ALA A 57 4.37 26.16 -14.76
C ALA A 57 4.45 24.69 -15.20
N VAL A 58 3.44 23.89 -14.86
CA VAL A 58 3.36 22.48 -15.26
C VAL A 58 3.16 22.33 -16.77
N VAL A 59 2.33 23.18 -17.39
CA VAL A 59 2.18 23.22 -18.84
C VAL A 59 3.48 23.67 -19.51
N ALA A 60 4.14 24.70 -18.99
CA ALA A 60 5.43 25.16 -19.50
C ALA A 60 6.54 24.10 -19.40
N ALA A 61 6.46 23.21 -18.40
CA ALA A 61 7.37 22.07 -18.24
C ALA A 61 7.10 20.90 -19.20
N GLY A 62 6.03 20.98 -20.01
CA GLY A 62 5.72 20.00 -21.06
C GLY A 62 4.47 19.15 -20.83
N ALA A 63 3.71 19.36 -19.76
CA ALA A 63 2.42 18.69 -19.59
C ALA A 63 1.43 19.20 -20.65
N ARG A 64 0.72 18.29 -21.32
CA ARG A 64 -0.24 18.60 -22.39
C ARG A 64 -1.61 18.95 -21.80
N PRO A 65 -2.10 20.19 -21.94
CA PRO A 65 -3.47 20.55 -21.56
C PRO A 65 -4.49 19.67 -22.27
N THR A 66 -5.38 19.04 -21.51
CA THR A 66 -6.34 18.06 -22.01
C THR A 66 -7.65 18.21 -21.23
N ASP A 67 -8.82 18.08 -21.86
CA ASP A 67 -10.07 18.12 -21.09
C ASP A 67 -10.15 16.92 -20.12
N GLY A 68 -10.75 17.12 -18.94
CA GLY A 68 -10.85 16.08 -17.91
C GLY A 68 -11.47 14.76 -18.40
N ARG A 69 -12.40 14.80 -19.37
CA ARG A 69 -12.99 13.58 -19.97
C ARG A 69 -12.01 12.82 -20.85
N GLU A 70 -11.13 13.52 -21.55
CA GLU A 70 -10.09 12.91 -22.39
C GLU A 70 -8.95 12.39 -21.53
N LEU A 71 -8.58 13.14 -20.49
CA LEU A 71 -7.62 12.74 -19.49
C LEU A 71 -8.04 11.45 -18.80
N LEU A 72 -9.29 11.37 -18.31
CA LEU A 72 -9.82 10.16 -17.69
C LEU A 72 -9.87 8.98 -18.68
N ARG A 73 -10.24 9.22 -19.94
CA ARG A 73 -10.23 8.17 -20.97
C ARG A 73 -8.82 7.62 -21.21
N ALA A 74 -7.81 8.50 -21.31
CA ALA A 74 -6.42 8.09 -21.44
C ALA A 74 -5.94 7.32 -20.21
N LEU A 75 -6.26 7.79 -19.01
CA LEU A 75 -5.90 7.12 -17.76
C LEU A 75 -6.54 5.73 -17.64
N VAL A 76 -7.79 5.56 -18.06
CA VAL A 76 -8.45 4.25 -18.09
C VAL A 76 -7.80 3.34 -19.14
N ALA A 77 -7.56 3.86 -20.36
CA ALA A 77 -6.94 3.10 -21.44
C ALA A 77 -5.50 2.64 -21.10
N SER A 78 -4.77 3.42 -20.29
CA SER A 78 -3.44 3.06 -19.80
C SER A 78 -3.41 1.88 -18.82
N GLY A 79 -4.56 1.55 -18.22
CA GLY A 79 -4.64 0.58 -17.12
C GLY A 79 -4.13 1.13 -15.78
N LEU A 80 -3.72 2.40 -15.67
CA LEU A 80 -3.20 2.99 -14.44
C LEU A 80 -4.29 3.43 -13.45
N ARG A 81 -5.54 3.60 -13.90
CA ARG A 81 -6.65 4.11 -13.05
C ARG A 81 -6.83 3.28 -11.77
N MET A 82 -6.63 3.90 -10.59
CA MET A 82 -6.79 3.31 -9.27
C MET A 82 -8.06 3.79 -8.56
N GLN A 83 -9.11 2.97 -8.56
CA GLN A 83 -10.32 3.27 -7.79
C GLN A 83 -10.08 3.10 -6.29
N LYS A 84 -10.40 4.11 -5.49
CA LYS A 84 -10.25 4.08 -4.02
C LYS A 84 -11.51 4.60 -3.34
N ARG A 85 -11.74 4.22 -2.08
CA ARG A 85 -12.86 4.76 -1.30
C ARG A 85 -12.58 6.22 -0.99
N ARG A 86 -13.62 7.03 -0.80
CA ARG A 86 -13.44 8.40 -0.31
C ARG A 86 -12.69 8.39 1.02
N GLY A 87 -11.62 9.18 1.14
CA GLY A 87 -10.76 9.24 2.32
C GLY A 87 -9.54 8.30 2.28
N ASP A 88 -9.55 7.29 1.41
CA ASP A 88 -8.37 6.45 1.20
C ASP A 88 -7.33 7.20 0.34
N ARG A 89 -6.05 6.92 0.56
CA ARG A 89 -4.94 7.45 -0.22
C ARG A 89 -4.25 6.32 -0.99
N GLY A 90 -4.23 6.41 -2.32
CA GLY A 90 -3.49 5.47 -3.16
C GLY A 90 -1.99 5.77 -3.08
N VAL A 91 -1.19 4.75 -2.79
CA VAL A 91 0.27 4.89 -2.63
C VAL A 91 0.99 4.50 -3.90
N ALA A 92 0.65 3.35 -4.49
CA ALA A 92 1.23 2.87 -5.74
C ALA A 92 0.33 1.79 -6.35
N ARG A 93 0.39 1.65 -7.68
CA ARG A 93 -0.03 0.45 -8.39
C ARG A 93 1.22 -0.27 -8.88
N VAL A 94 1.39 -1.52 -8.49
CA VAL A 94 2.44 -2.40 -9.01
C VAL A 94 1.80 -3.42 -9.94
N ARG A 95 2.34 -3.56 -11.15
CA ARG A 95 1.80 -4.47 -12.17
C ARG A 95 2.67 -5.71 -12.30
N ASP A 96 2.06 -6.79 -12.79
CA ASP A 96 2.74 -8.02 -13.15
C ASP A 96 3.61 -8.61 -12.01
N VAL A 97 3.15 -8.47 -10.76
CA VAL A 97 3.79 -9.04 -9.58
C VAL A 97 3.69 -10.56 -9.67
N ARG A 98 4.85 -11.22 -9.68
CA ARG A 98 4.95 -12.68 -9.70
C ARG A 98 4.99 -13.20 -8.27
N LEU A 99 4.00 -14.02 -7.93
CA LEU A 99 3.89 -14.72 -6.65
C LEU A 99 4.33 -16.18 -6.82
N ALA A 100 4.26 -16.95 -5.73
CA ALA A 100 4.49 -18.40 -5.76
C ALA A 100 3.64 -19.11 -6.83
N ASP A 101 4.11 -20.27 -7.28
CA ASP A 101 3.45 -21.13 -8.27
C ASP A 101 3.17 -20.47 -9.64
N GLY A 102 3.89 -19.38 -9.97
CA GLY A 102 3.78 -18.69 -11.25
C GLY A 102 2.54 -17.80 -11.40
N VAL A 103 1.84 -17.53 -10.29
CA VAL A 103 0.71 -16.61 -10.26
C VAL A 103 1.17 -15.18 -10.55
N VAL A 104 0.43 -14.46 -11.40
CA VAL A 104 0.70 -13.06 -11.75
C VAL A 104 -0.48 -12.18 -11.34
N VAL A 105 -0.20 -11.11 -10.60
CA VAL A 105 -1.22 -10.16 -10.12
C VAL A 105 -0.80 -8.71 -10.32
N ASP A 106 -1.78 -7.84 -10.50
CA ASP A 106 -1.62 -6.41 -10.25
C ASP A 106 -2.01 -6.12 -8.79
N VAL A 107 -1.27 -5.24 -8.12
CA VAL A 107 -1.51 -4.88 -6.71
C VAL A 107 -1.67 -3.36 -6.58
N ASP A 108 -2.79 -2.94 -6.00
CA ASP A 108 -2.97 -1.57 -5.53
C ASP A 108 -2.60 -1.48 -4.05
N LEU A 109 -1.74 -0.53 -3.71
CA LEU A 109 -1.30 -0.24 -2.35
C LEU A 109 -2.04 0.99 -1.83
N ILE A 110 -2.82 0.83 -0.77
CA ILE A 110 -3.74 1.87 -0.31
C ILE A 110 -3.58 2.09 1.20
N VAL A 111 -3.36 3.34 1.59
CA VAL A 111 -3.39 3.78 3.00
C VAL A 111 -4.83 4.12 3.37
N SER A 112 -5.27 3.61 4.52
CA SER A 112 -6.61 3.86 5.07
C SER A 112 -6.57 3.70 6.59
N ASP A 113 -7.30 4.55 7.30
CA ASP A 113 -7.53 4.45 8.74
C ASP A 113 -8.78 3.61 9.08
N ARG A 114 -9.40 2.99 8.06
CA ARG A 114 -10.60 2.16 8.19
C ARG A 114 -10.32 0.73 7.79
N GLU A 115 -11.12 -0.17 8.33
CA GLU A 115 -11.10 -1.57 7.92
C GLU A 115 -11.62 -1.75 6.49
N ALA A 116 -10.97 -2.69 5.80
CA ALA A 116 -11.46 -3.24 4.55
C ALA A 116 -12.82 -3.93 4.76
N ASP A 117 -13.49 -4.19 3.63
CA ASP A 117 -14.73 -4.97 3.69
C ASP A 117 -14.35 -6.42 4.03
N ALA A 118 -14.75 -6.88 5.22
CA ALA A 118 -14.38 -8.19 5.72
C ALA A 118 -14.76 -9.33 4.76
N ALA A 119 -15.81 -9.19 3.95
CA ALA A 119 -16.19 -10.21 2.97
C ALA A 119 -15.11 -10.41 1.88
N ARG A 120 -14.29 -9.38 1.63
CA ARG A 120 -13.24 -9.37 0.60
C ARG A 120 -11.84 -9.65 1.15
N VAL A 121 -11.67 -9.66 2.47
CA VAL A 121 -10.36 -9.88 3.08
C VAL A 121 -10.02 -11.37 3.08
N PHE A 122 -8.88 -11.74 2.47
CA PHE A 122 -8.38 -13.12 2.49
C PHE A 122 -7.21 -13.33 3.46
N ALA A 123 -6.52 -12.27 3.86
CA ALA A 123 -5.35 -12.31 4.74
C ALA A 123 -5.18 -11.00 5.50
N ALA A 124 -4.42 -11.01 6.60
CA ALA A 124 -4.00 -9.80 7.30
C ALA A 124 -2.51 -9.84 7.67
N LEU A 125 -1.88 -8.67 7.74
CA LEU A 125 -0.51 -8.46 8.21
C LEU A 125 -0.49 -7.41 9.32
N VAL A 126 0.45 -7.52 10.27
CA VAL A 126 0.56 -6.60 11.40
C VAL A 126 1.99 -6.07 11.56
N PHE A 127 2.17 -4.75 11.41
CA PHE A 127 3.39 -4.10 11.86
C PHE A 127 3.39 -3.99 13.39
N VAL A 128 4.04 -4.95 14.05
CA VAL A 128 4.21 -4.98 15.50
C VAL A 128 5.47 -4.21 15.89
N HIS A 129 5.34 -3.18 16.73
CA HIS A 129 6.46 -2.41 17.27
C HIS A 129 6.63 -2.58 18.77
N ASP A 130 7.88 -2.57 19.25
CA ASP A 130 8.21 -2.56 20.67
C ASP A 130 8.26 -1.13 21.25
N ALA A 131 8.63 -1.00 22.53
CA ALA A 131 8.77 0.29 23.20
C ALA A 131 9.88 1.20 22.62
N SER A 132 10.77 0.68 21.77
CA SER A 132 11.85 1.41 21.08
C SER A 132 11.52 1.71 19.61
N ASN A 133 10.31 1.38 19.14
CA ASN A 133 9.91 1.39 17.72
C ASN A 133 10.70 0.42 16.83
N ASP A 134 11.33 -0.61 17.40
CA ASP A 134 11.82 -1.74 16.61
C ASP A 134 10.63 -2.60 16.20
N LEU A 135 10.71 -3.23 15.03
CA LEU A 135 9.64 -4.00 14.41
C LEU A 135 9.94 -5.50 14.46
N ALA A 136 8.94 -6.30 14.79
CA ALA A 136 9.03 -7.75 14.64
C ALA A 136 8.85 -8.11 13.16
N VAL A 137 9.78 -8.89 12.61
CA VAL A 137 9.71 -9.43 11.26
C VAL A 137 9.87 -10.93 11.26
N VAL A 138 9.21 -11.56 10.29
CA VAL A 138 9.24 -12.99 10.02
C VAL A 138 9.62 -13.21 8.55
N HIS A 139 10.18 -14.37 8.25
CA HIS A 139 10.43 -14.77 6.87
C HIS A 139 9.22 -15.54 6.33
N SER A 140 8.45 -14.90 5.43
CA SER A 140 7.24 -15.49 4.83
C SER A 140 7.63 -16.52 3.79
N VAL A 141 7.14 -17.75 3.93
CA VAL A 141 7.35 -18.82 2.93
C VAL A 141 6.59 -18.51 1.63
N TRP A 142 5.40 -17.91 1.73
CA TRP A 142 4.56 -17.63 0.56
C TRP A 142 5.15 -16.53 -0.34
N ARG A 143 5.79 -15.52 0.25
CA ARG A 143 6.48 -14.45 -0.48
C ARG A 143 7.96 -14.73 -0.72
N ASP A 144 8.53 -15.75 -0.08
CA ASP A 144 9.98 -16.01 0.04
C ASP A 144 10.77 -14.75 0.42
N GLU A 145 10.21 -13.96 1.34
CA GLU A 145 10.70 -12.63 1.71
C GLU A 145 10.50 -12.36 3.20
N TRP A 146 11.37 -11.52 3.77
CA TRP A 146 11.14 -10.92 5.08
C TRP A 146 9.96 -9.95 5.03
N GLY A 147 9.11 -9.97 6.05
CA GLY A 147 7.96 -9.06 6.16
C GLY A 147 7.39 -8.97 7.57
N ALA A 148 6.28 -8.24 7.69
CA ALA A 148 5.46 -8.24 8.89
C ALA A 148 4.84 -9.63 9.11
N PRO A 149 4.61 -10.08 10.36
CA PRO A 149 3.85 -11.29 10.63
C PRO A 149 2.41 -11.19 10.12
N GLY A 150 1.86 -12.32 9.70
CA GLY A 150 0.50 -12.43 9.20
C GLY A 150 0.32 -13.49 8.11
N GLY A 151 -0.94 -13.80 7.82
CA GLY A 151 -1.28 -14.93 6.96
C GLY A 151 -2.75 -15.00 6.57
N GLY A 152 -3.12 -16.15 6.02
CA GLY A 152 -4.44 -16.42 5.44
C GLY A 152 -5.54 -16.48 6.51
N ARG A 153 -6.74 -15.99 6.16
CA ARG A 153 -7.90 -16.04 7.06
C ARG A 153 -8.61 -17.36 6.97
N GLU A 154 -8.88 -17.94 8.13
CA GLU A 154 -9.60 -19.19 8.28
C GLU A 154 -11.13 -18.98 8.23
N GLU A 155 -11.87 -20.07 8.07
CA GLU A 155 -13.33 -20.01 8.02
C GLU A 155 -13.92 -19.70 9.41
N GLY A 156 -14.88 -18.77 9.46
CA GLY A 156 -15.51 -18.34 10.71
C GLY A 156 -14.74 -17.26 11.48
N GLU A 157 -13.51 -16.97 11.08
CA GLU A 157 -12.64 -15.98 11.73
C GLU A 157 -12.94 -14.54 11.28
N THR A 158 -12.95 -13.59 12.23
CA THR A 158 -12.93 -12.16 11.90
C THR A 158 -11.57 -11.72 11.39
N VAL A 159 -11.49 -10.56 10.73
CA VAL A 159 -10.20 -10.05 10.23
C VAL A 159 -9.20 -9.75 11.35
N ARG A 160 -9.69 -9.35 12.53
CA ARG A 160 -8.85 -9.08 13.70
C ARG A 160 -8.38 -10.35 14.39
N GLU A 161 -9.24 -11.37 14.49
CA GLU A 161 -8.86 -12.69 15.03
C GLU A 161 -7.74 -13.31 14.19
N ASN A 162 -7.83 -13.24 12.85
CA ASN A 162 -6.73 -13.64 11.95
C ASN A 162 -5.42 -12.95 12.33
N ALA A 163 -5.45 -11.61 12.38
CA ALA A 163 -4.25 -10.83 12.61
C ALA A 163 -3.61 -11.15 13.96
N VAL A 164 -4.42 -11.38 14.99
CA VAL A 164 -3.95 -11.76 16.34
C VAL A 164 -3.39 -13.19 16.34
N ARG A 165 -4.10 -14.15 15.74
CA ARG A 165 -3.68 -15.55 15.66
C ARG A 165 -2.34 -15.69 14.94
N GLU A 166 -2.23 -15.13 13.74
CA GLU A 166 -1.01 -15.20 12.93
C GLU A 166 0.20 -14.57 13.64
N VAL A 167 0.03 -13.40 14.25
CA VAL A 167 1.09 -12.79 15.07
C VAL A 167 1.51 -13.71 16.19
N HIS A 168 0.57 -14.31 16.91
CA HIS A 168 0.88 -15.22 18.00
C HIS A 168 1.60 -16.49 17.51
N GLU A 169 1.13 -17.11 16.42
CA GLU A 169 1.71 -18.35 15.89
C GLU A 169 3.14 -18.16 15.36
N GLU A 170 3.39 -17.06 14.65
CA GLU A 170 4.68 -16.79 14.02
C GLU A 170 5.72 -16.15 14.97
N THR A 171 5.25 -15.42 16.00
CA THR A 171 6.13 -14.61 16.86
C THR A 171 5.99 -14.87 18.37
N GLY A 172 4.95 -15.56 18.82
CA GLY A 172 4.63 -15.76 20.24
C GLY A 172 4.11 -14.50 20.94
N LEU A 173 3.99 -13.38 20.23
CA LEU A 173 3.48 -12.13 20.79
C LEU A 173 1.96 -12.21 20.94
N VAL A 174 1.46 -11.79 22.11
CA VAL A 174 0.03 -11.72 22.38
C VAL A 174 -0.44 -10.29 22.14
N LEU A 175 -1.44 -10.13 21.27
CA LEU A 175 -2.09 -8.86 20.98
C LEU A 175 -3.58 -8.96 21.30
N GLU A 176 -4.15 -7.88 21.80
CA GLU A 176 -5.60 -7.74 21.89
C GLU A 176 -6.15 -7.21 20.56
N GLY A 177 -7.28 -7.76 20.09
CA GLY A 177 -7.89 -7.34 18.83
C GLY A 177 -8.16 -5.83 18.77
N GLU A 178 -8.55 -5.22 19.89
CA GLU A 178 -8.79 -3.76 20.02
C GLU A 178 -7.51 -2.91 19.89
N ALA A 179 -6.32 -3.48 20.11
CA ALA A 179 -5.05 -2.78 19.96
C ALA A 179 -4.65 -2.61 18.48
N LEU A 180 -5.29 -3.35 17.56
CA LEU A 180 -5.02 -3.26 16.13
C LEU A 180 -5.57 -1.97 15.54
N ARG A 181 -4.69 -1.20 14.90
CA ARG A 181 -5.02 0.03 14.18
C ARG A 181 -4.93 -0.20 12.67
N PRO A 182 -6.01 0.00 11.90
CA PRO A 182 -5.93 -0.10 10.44
C PRO A 182 -4.92 0.91 9.89
N LEU A 183 -4.03 0.44 9.02
CA LEU A 183 -3.03 1.28 8.36
C LEU A 183 -3.27 1.37 6.85
N GLY A 184 -3.92 0.37 6.27
CA GLY A 184 -4.18 0.29 4.84
C GLY A 184 -4.57 -1.11 4.41
N TYR A 185 -4.54 -1.34 3.12
CA TYR A 185 -4.75 -2.65 2.53
C TYR A 185 -4.06 -2.75 1.17
N GLU A 186 -3.70 -3.98 0.81
CA GLU A 186 -3.29 -4.34 -0.55
C GLU A 186 -4.53 -4.88 -1.26
N ARG A 187 -4.76 -4.46 -2.50
CA ARG A 187 -5.83 -5.02 -3.35
C ARG A 187 -5.24 -5.71 -4.56
N PHE A 188 -5.51 -6.99 -4.66
CA PHE A 188 -5.00 -7.89 -5.68
C PHE A 188 -5.95 -7.98 -6.86
N ARG A 189 -5.40 -8.12 -8.07
CA ARG A 189 -6.16 -8.45 -9.28
C ARG A 189 -5.41 -9.52 -10.06
N GLY A 190 -6.06 -10.67 -10.24
CA GLY A 190 -5.49 -11.75 -11.04
C GLY A 190 -5.26 -11.34 -12.48
N VAL A 191 -4.04 -11.56 -12.97
CA VAL A 191 -3.66 -11.46 -14.38
C VAL A 191 -3.50 -12.87 -14.96
N GLU A 192 -2.68 -13.70 -14.31
CA GLU A 192 -2.49 -15.12 -14.65
C GLU A 192 -2.54 -15.99 -13.39
N GLY A 193 -3.05 -17.21 -13.53
CA GLY A 193 -3.24 -18.14 -12.41
C GLY A 193 -4.50 -17.88 -11.59
N SER A 194 -4.69 -18.66 -10.53
CA SER A 194 -5.83 -18.56 -9.62
C SER A 194 -5.36 -18.23 -8.19
N GLY A 195 -6.26 -17.60 -7.43
CA GLY A 195 -6.02 -17.26 -6.03
C GLY A 195 -7.31 -16.76 -5.37
N PRO A 196 -7.24 -16.25 -4.13
CA PRO A 196 -8.42 -15.81 -3.37
C PRO A 196 -9.26 -14.73 -4.09
N TRP A 197 -8.64 -13.90 -4.92
CA TRP A 197 -9.34 -12.89 -5.73
C TRP A 197 -10.34 -13.51 -6.73
N ALA A 198 -10.15 -14.76 -7.15
CA ALA A 198 -11.09 -15.44 -8.05
C ALA A 198 -12.47 -15.67 -7.41
N CYS A 199 -12.56 -15.73 -6.08
CA CYS A 199 -13.82 -15.80 -5.34
C CYS A 199 -14.23 -14.45 -4.71
N GLY A 200 -13.65 -13.34 -5.17
CA GLY A 200 -13.95 -11.99 -4.69
C GLY A 200 -13.27 -11.62 -3.37
N ARG A 201 -12.37 -12.46 -2.84
CA ARG A 201 -11.54 -12.14 -1.68
C ARG A 201 -10.20 -11.58 -2.14
N ASP A 202 -10.20 -10.31 -2.52
CA ASP A 202 -9.08 -9.65 -3.19
C ASP A 202 -8.32 -8.64 -2.31
N LEU A 203 -8.59 -8.60 -1.01
CA LEU A 203 -7.97 -7.66 -0.07
C LEU A 203 -7.08 -8.37 0.95
N LEU A 204 -5.89 -7.82 1.18
CA LEU A 204 -5.08 -8.10 2.36
C LEU A 204 -5.13 -6.88 3.28
N GLN A 205 -5.57 -7.06 4.52
CA GLN A 205 -5.68 -5.99 5.51
C GLN A 205 -4.33 -5.74 6.20
N LEU A 206 -3.90 -4.49 6.29
CA LEU A 206 -2.71 -4.11 7.04
C LEU A 206 -3.09 -3.40 8.34
N TYR A 207 -2.55 -3.90 9.46
CA TYR A 207 -2.68 -3.31 10.78
C TYR A 207 -1.32 -2.87 11.36
N GLY A 208 -1.37 -2.04 12.39
CA GLY A 208 -0.25 -1.78 13.29
C GLY A 208 -0.65 -2.00 14.75
N ALA A 209 0.27 -2.52 15.55
CA ALA A 209 0.07 -2.78 16.97
C ALA A 209 1.37 -2.55 17.75
N GLY A 210 1.27 -2.19 19.03
CA GLY A 210 2.43 -2.01 19.90
C GLY A 210 2.45 -3.06 21.01
N VAL A 211 3.64 -3.55 21.37
CA VAL A 211 3.86 -4.44 22.53
C VAL A 211 4.65 -3.72 23.62
N THR A 212 4.46 -4.15 24.86
CA THR A 212 5.20 -3.61 26.00
C THR A 212 6.60 -4.20 26.10
N GLY A 213 7.56 -3.38 26.52
CA GLY A 213 8.95 -3.80 26.70
C GLY A 213 9.80 -3.60 25.44
N ARG A 214 11.10 -3.84 25.58
CA ARG A 214 12.06 -3.74 24.47
C ARG A 214 12.41 -5.13 23.98
N ARG A 215 12.18 -5.37 22.69
CA ARG A 215 12.44 -6.63 21.98
C ARG A 215 12.07 -7.86 22.81
N PRO A 216 10.79 -8.02 23.23
CA PRO A 216 10.38 -9.22 23.95
C PRO A 216 10.75 -10.49 23.14
N PRO A 217 10.99 -11.63 23.81
CA PRO A 217 11.37 -12.85 23.14
C PRO A 217 10.37 -13.22 22.06
N LEU A 218 10.88 -13.56 20.88
CA LEU A 218 10.05 -14.09 19.80
C LEU A 218 10.16 -15.61 19.83
N THR A 219 9.01 -16.29 19.80
CA THR A 219 8.90 -17.74 19.75
C THR A 219 7.99 -18.16 18.60
N THR A 220 7.84 -19.45 18.34
CA THR A 220 6.84 -19.93 17.38
C THR A 220 6.20 -21.21 17.88
N THR A 221 4.96 -21.44 17.45
CA THR A 221 4.27 -22.71 17.60
C THR A 221 4.27 -23.53 16.30
N HIS A 222 4.85 -23.01 15.20
CA HIS A 222 4.98 -23.69 13.92
C HIS A 222 6.39 -24.27 13.70
N ASP A 223 6.44 -25.54 13.30
CA ASP A 223 7.65 -26.23 12.86
C ASP A 223 8.17 -25.70 11.49
N ASP A 224 7.28 -25.06 10.71
CA ASP A 224 7.53 -24.60 9.32
C ASP A 224 7.82 -23.09 9.17
N SER A 225 8.00 -22.34 10.26
CA SER A 225 8.34 -20.91 10.19
C SER A 225 9.86 -20.70 10.23
N SER A 226 10.41 -20.02 9.21
CA SER A 226 11.82 -20.15 8.80
C SER A 226 12.83 -19.26 9.54
N ASP A 227 12.50 -18.03 9.93
CA ASP A 227 13.32 -17.17 10.82
C ASP A 227 12.48 -15.98 11.34
N ARG A 228 12.85 -15.40 12.49
CA ARG A 228 12.20 -14.23 13.08
C ARG A 228 13.15 -13.36 13.89
N ARG A 229 12.98 -12.04 13.84
CA ARG A 229 13.82 -11.11 14.60
C ARG A 229 13.18 -9.74 14.75
N TRP A 230 13.71 -9.00 15.71
CA TRP A 230 13.49 -7.57 15.82
C TRP A 230 14.46 -6.80 14.92
N VAL A 231 13.94 -5.84 14.17
CA VAL A 231 14.71 -4.95 13.29
C VAL A 231 14.34 -3.50 13.56
N THR A 232 15.33 -2.60 13.46
CA THR A 232 15.08 -1.16 13.40
C THR A 232 14.34 -0.80 12.10
N PRO A 233 13.66 0.36 12.02
CA PRO A 233 13.05 0.82 10.78
C PRO A 233 14.03 0.88 9.59
N ALA A 234 15.28 1.28 9.84
CA ALA A 234 16.32 1.32 8.82
C ALA A 234 16.81 -0.08 8.39
N GLU A 235 16.78 -1.07 9.28
CA GLU A 235 17.05 -2.47 8.94
C GLU A 235 15.90 -3.06 8.13
N LEU A 236 14.64 -2.76 8.48
CA LEU A 236 13.49 -3.16 7.70
C LEU A 236 13.57 -2.62 6.26
N GLU A 237 13.92 -1.33 6.09
CA GLU A 237 14.13 -0.75 4.75
C GLU A 237 15.24 -1.46 3.97
N ARG A 238 16.34 -1.83 4.61
CA ARG A 238 17.40 -2.60 3.93
C ARG A 238 16.95 -4.00 3.53
N LEU A 239 16.11 -4.64 4.34
CA LEU A 239 15.61 -5.99 4.08
C LEU A 239 14.52 -6.01 3.01
N CYS A 240 13.62 -5.03 3.04
CA CYS A 240 12.37 -5.08 2.30
C CYS A 240 12.21 -3.93 1.30
N GLY A 241 13.14 -2.98 1.23
CA GLY A 241 13.01 -1.76 0.41
C GLY A 241 12.84 -1.99 -1.09
N HIS A 242 13.15 -3.19 -1.56
CA HIS A 242 13.05 -3.61 -2.95
C HIS A 242 11.75 -4.37 -3.27
N THR A 243 10.96 -4.73 -2.26
CA THR A 243 9.76 -5.54 -2.44
C THR A 243 8.60 -4.70 -2.97
N PHE A 244 7.67 -5.33 -3.67
CA PHE A 244 6.55 -4.61 -4.30
C PHE A 244 5.66 -3.89 -3.28
N TRP A 245 5.54 -4.40 -2.05
CA TRP A 245 4.67 -3.87 -1.00
C TRP A 245 5.34 -2.76 -0.18
N TRP A 246 6.66 -2.57 -0.31
CA TRP A 246 7.42 -1.56 0.43
C TRP A 246 6.85 -0.14 0.38
N PRO A 247 6.34 0.38 -0.75
CA PRO A 247 5.77 1.73 -0.78
C PRO A 247 4.66 1.93 0.26
N LEU A 248 3.82 0.91 0.50
CA LEU A 248 2.78 0.96 1.53
C LEU A 248 3.41 1.01 2.93
N ALA A 249 4.38 0.14 3.21
CA ALA A 249 5.09 0.10 4.47
C ALA A 249 5.77 1.45 4.78
N ALA A 250 6.53 2.00 3.83
CA ALA A 250 7.16 3.31 3.95
C ALA A 250 6.13 4.42 4.22
N ALA A 251 4.97 4.37 3.56
CA ALA A 251 3.92 5.39 3.72
C ALA A 251 3.22 5.35 5.10
N VAL A 252 3.17 4.20 5.78
CA VAL A 252 2.51 4.04 7.09
C VAL A 252 3.47 4.06 8.27
N LEU A 253 4.73 3.66 8.06
CA LEU A 253 5.77 3.62 9.10
C LEU A 253 6.57 4.91 9.19
N SER A 254 6.57 5.74 8.14
CA SER A 254 7.17 7.07 8.22
C SER A 254 6.49 7.88 9.33
N PRO A 255 7.26 8.60 10.18
CA PRO A 255 6.66 9.49 11.15
C PRO A 255 5.73 10.45 10.41
N ARG A 256 4.46 10.49 10.81
CA ARG A 256 3.54 11.51 10.30
C ARG A 256 4.13 12.86 10.68
N GLY A 257 4.76 13.54 9.72
CA GLY A 257 5.27 14.89 9.93
C GLY A 257 4.13 15.77 10.45
N GLY A 258 4.37 16.43 11.59
CA GLY A 258 3.48 17.43 12.16
C GLY A 258 3.36 18.68 11.29
#